data_AF-A0A2I1I057-F1
#
_entry.id   AF-A0A2I1I057-F1
#
_cell.length_a   1.000
_cell.length_b   1.000
_cell.length_c   1.000
_cell.angle_alpha   90.00
_cell.angle_beta   90.00
_cell.angle_gamma   90.00
#
_symmetry.space_group_name_H-M   'P 1'
#
loop_
_entity.id
_entity.type
_entity.pdbx_description
1 polymer ?
#
loop_
_entity_poly.entity_id
_entity_poly.type
_entity_poly.pdbx_seq_one_letter_code
_entity_poly.pdbx_strand_id
1 'polypeptide(L)'
;MSAHNDDIDAEFQSLVASLGSTPAAGDSLPSLDPDDTPVDESLHLEGGRLSVALVLAPISYPEALHSLLALTGVRESIVRLKPWTAVWLRVETTPTDEEELDALLTGQRPMPDAVDRVARAVSNLSKYGAVALMSWLVEGDGVEPGVSGRISAQRYVSGEPEETIPAGLLLGAMPAATEDLLLGRTTPADYKDSVAADGSCQGGGPFGWLRRKQS
;
A
#
# COMPACT_ATOMS: atom_id res chain seq x y z
N MET A 1 38.99 -28.29 29.45
CA MET A 1 38.28 -27.36 28.55
C MET A 1 36.99 -26.88 29.23
N SER A 2 37.07 -26.36 30.47
CA SER A 2 35.89 -25.90 31.24
C SER A 2 36.00 -24.47 31.76
N ALA A 3 37.21 -23.91 31.86
CA ALA A 3 37.41 -22.56 32.40
C ALA A 3 36.92 -21.42 31.49
N HIS A 4 36.77 -21.66 30.17
CA HIS A 4 36.35 -20.62 29.23
C HIS A 4 34.82 -20.44 29.15
N ASN A 5 34.05 -21.43 29.62
CA ASN A 5 32.59 -21.36 29.59
C ASN A 5 32.04 -20.62 30.82
N ASP A 6 32.71 -20.77 31.97
CA ASP A 6 32.32 -20.09 33.22
C ASP A 6 32.50 -18.55 33.13
N ASP A 7 33.47 -18.06 32.37
CA ASP A 7 33.67 -16.62 32.14
C ASP A 7 32.54 -16.01 31.30
N ILE A 8 32.06 -16.73 30.27
CA ILE A 8 30.96 -16.27 29.42
C ILE A 8 29.64 -16.24 30.19
N ASP A 9 29.39 -17.26 31.03
CA ASP A 9 28.20 -17.31 31.87
C ASP A 9 28.22 -16.21 32.95
N ALA A 10 29.39 -15.88 33.49
CA ALA A 10 29.56 -14.79 34.46
C ALA A 10 29.38 -13.40 33.81
N GLU A 11 29.90 -13.20 32.59
CA GLU A 11 29.69 -11.97 31.82
C GLU A 11 28.22 -11.78 31.45
N PHE A 12 27.53 -12.85 31.05
CA PHE A 12 26.11 -12.82 30.73
C PHE A 12 25.26 -12.50 31.97
N GLN A 13 25.56 -13.10 33.12
CA GLN A 13 24.88 -12.80 34.39
C GLN A 13 25.10 -11.34 34.84
N SER A 14 26.30 -10.81 34.62
CA SER A 14 26.61 -9.40 34.89
C SER A 14 25.80 -8.45 34.00
N LEU A 15 25.66 -8.79 32.71
CA LEU A 15 24.82 -8.06 31.75
C LEU A 15 23.33 -8.10 32.13
N VAL A 16 22.80 -9.26 32.51
CA VAL A 16 21.41 -9.41 32.96
C VAL A 16 21.15 -8.65 34.27
N ALA A 17 22.10 -8.68 35.20
CA ALA A 17 22.00 -7.94 36.46
C ALA A 17 22.06 -6.41 36.25
N SER A 18 22.84 -5.95 35.25
CA SER A 18 22.90 -4.56 34.82
C SER A 18 21.57 -4.08 34.24
N LEU A 19 20.91 -4.90 33.40
CA LEU A 19 19.58 -4.63 32.84
C LEU A 19 18.46 -4.59 33.92
N GLY A 20 18.60 -5.38 34.98
CA GLY A 20 17.65 -5.40 36.11
C GLY A 20 17.83 -4.27 37.14
N SER A 21 18.92 -3.50 37.05
CA SER A 21 19.29 -2.47 38.03
C SER A 21 19.14 -1.06 37.46
N THR A 22 17.97 -0.74 36.90
CA THR A 22 17.57 0.66 36.69
C THR A 22 16.96 1.17 38.01
N PRO A 23 17.54 2.17 38.68
CA PRO A 23 16.94 2.74 39.88
C PRO A 23 15.59 3.36 39.50
N ALA A 24 14.56 3.06 40.27
CA ALA A 24 13.26 3.72 40.20
C ALA A 24 13.45 5.22 40.48
N ALA A 25 13.57 6.01 39.41
CA ALA A 25 13.60 7.45 39.44
C ALA A 25 12.51 7.97 38.49
N GLY A 26 11.36 8.29 39.11
CA GLY A 26 10.33 9.24 38.65
C GLY A 26 9.84 9.16 37.21
N ASP A 27 8.59 8.68 37.05
CA ASP A 27 7.57 9.09 36.05
C ASP A 27 8.05 9.98 34.88
N SER A 28 9.01 9.46 34.12
CA SER A 28 9.43 10.04 32.86
C SER A 28 9.03 8.99 31.85
N LEU A 29 7.79 9.12 31.36
CA LEU A 29 7.36 8.47 30.13
C LEU A 29 8.52 8.61 29.11
N PRO A 30 8.89 7.54 28.37
CA PRO A 30 9.79 7.72 27.24
C PRO A 30 9.21 8.87 26.43
N SER A 31 10.03 9.89 26.16
CA SER A 31 9.63 10.99 25.30
C SER A 31 9.29 10.37 23.95
N LEU A 32 8.01 10.14 23.71
CA LEU A 32 7.50 9.82 22.39
C LEU A 32 8.04 10.91 21.48
N ASP A 33 8.83 10.52 20.49
CA ASP A 33 9.26 11.42 19.44
C ASP A 33 7.97 12.05 18.88
N PRO A 34 7.87 13.38 18.71
CA PRO A 34 6.65 13.99 18.16
C PRO A 34 6.28 13.50 16.75
N ASP A 35 7.16 12.72 16.11
CA ASP A 35 6.92 12.00 14.85
C ASP A 35 6.48 10.53 15.04
N ASP A 36 6.45 9.99 16.27
CA ASP A 36 5.86 8.68 16.59
C ASP A 36 4.33 8.83 16.66
N THR A 37 3.69 8.92 15.49
CA THR A 37 2.25 8.66 15.38
C THR A 37 1.96 7.24 15.83
N PRO A 38 1.01 7.01 16.76
CA PRO A 38 0.62 5.67 17.15
C PRO A 38 0.15 4.91 15.91
N VAL A 39 0.76 3.75 15.65
CA VAL A 39 0.27 2.79 14.68
C VAL A 39 -1.13 2.35 15.13
N ASP A 40 -2.12 2.53 14.27
CA ASP A 40 -3.45 1.96 14.51
C ASP A 40 -3.33 0.43 14.42
N GLU A 41 -3.24 -0.21 15.59
CA GLU A 41 -3.12 -1.66 15.73
C GLU A 41 -4.40 -2.40 15.34
N SER A 42 -5.49 -1.69 15.01
CA SER A 42 -6.80 -2.26 14.69
C SER A 42 -7.25 -1.92 13.27
N LEU A 43 -6.47 -2.29 12.25
CA LEU A 43 -6.96 -2.29 10.86
C LEU A 43 -8.14 -3.27 10.76
N HIS A 44 -9.35 -2.77 10.51
CA HIS A 44 -10.55 -3.60 10.29
C HIS A 44 -10.98 -3.52 8.82
N LEU A 45 -11.27 -4.64 8.18
CA LEU A 45 -11.67 -4.68 6.77
C LEU A 45 -13.18 -4.86 6.66
N GLU A 46 -13.87 -3.92 6.02
CA GLU A 46 -15.27 -4.10 5.70
C GLU A 46 -15.49 -5.35 4.83
N GLY A 47 -16.17 -6.36 5.39
CA GLY A 47 -16.40 -7.65 4.74
C GLY A 47 -15.27 -8.67 4.88
N GLY A 48 -14.28 -8.41 5.75
CA GLY A 48 -13.20 -9.34 6.11
C GLY A 48 -12.15 -9.57 5.02
N ARG A 49 -12.28 -8.93 3.86
CA ARG A 49 -11.32 -9.01 2.74
C ARG A 49 -11.24 -7.68 2.00
N LEU A 50 -10.04 -7.31 1.58
CA LEU A 50 -9.80 -6.14 0.76
C LEU A 50 -8.79 -6.48 -0.33
N SER A 51 -9.05 -6.04 -1.56
CA SER A 51 -8.15 -6.23 -2.68
C SER A 51 -8.09 -4.94 -3.48
N VAL A 52 -6.91 -4.32 -3.48
CA VAL A 52 -6.67 -2.99 -4.04
C VAL A 52 -5.41 -3.01 -4.88
N ALA A 53 -5.47 -2.36 -6.04
CA ALA A 53 -4.33 -2.16 -6.91
C ALA A 53 -4.00 -0.67 -7.07
N LEU A 54 -2.71 -0.39 -7.25
CA LEU A 54 -2.19 0.90 -7.68
C LEU A 54 -1.32 0.69 -8.92
N VAL A 55 -1.67 1.33 -10.03
CA VAL A 55 -0.83 1.37 -11.23
C VAL A 55 -0.10 2.70 -11.27
N LEU A 56 1.18 2.68 -10.90
CA LEU A 56 2.07 3.84 -10.88
C LEU A 56 2.39 4.27 -12.32
N ALA A 57 2.15 5.56 -12.58
CA ALA A 57 2.42 6.23 -13.82
C ALA A 57 3.48 7.33 -13.62
N PRO A 58 4.50 7.42 -14.48
CA PRO A 58 5.46 8.53 -14.51
C PRO A 58 4.87 9.78 -15.18
N ILE A 59 3.60 10.11 -14.90
CA ILE A 59 2.87 11.25 -15.46
C ILE A 59 2.42 12.13 -14.29
N SER A 60 2.93 13.36 -14.22
CA SER A 60 2.78 14.18 -13.02
C SER A 60 1.39 14.77 -12.79
N TYR A 61 0.54 14.80 -13.82
CA TYR A 61 -0.76 15.48 -13.79
C TYR A 61 -1.90 14.46 -13.81
N PRO A 62 -2.63 14.26 -12.69
CA PRO A 62 -3.74 13.32 -12.57
C PRO A 62 -4.81 13.47 -13.64
N GLU A 63 -5.22 14.70 -13.96
CA GLU A 63 -6.28 15.00 -14.93
C GLU A 63 -5.86 14.61 -16.35
N ALA A 64 -4.57 14.81 -16.67
CA ALA A 64 -4.02 14.42 -17.96
C ALA A 64 -3.96 12.90 -18.09
N LEU A 65 -3.52 12.19 -17.04
CA LEU A 65 -3.54 10.73 -17.01
C LEU A 65 -4.97 10.19 -17.16
N HIS A 66 -5.93 10.77 -16.45
CA HIS A 66 -7.35 10.38 -16.52
C HIS A 66 -7.90 10.53 -17.94
N SER A 67 -7.66 11.70 -18.54
CA SER A 67 -8.11 12.00 -19.89
C SER A 67 -7.50 11.05 -20.94
N LEU A 68 -6.22 10.72 -20.81
CA LEU A 68 -5.55 9.79 -21.73
C LEU A 68 -6.07 8.36 -21.58
N LEU A 69 -6.29 7.89 -20.34
CA LEU A 69 -6.86 6.57 -20.07
C LEU A 69 -8.33 6.46 -20.50
N ALA A 70 -9.09 7.54 -20.41
CA ALA A 70 -10.47 7.56 -20.89
C ALA A 70 -10.56 7.29 -22.40
N LEU A 71 -9.53 7.64 -23.19
CA LEU A 71 -9.46 7.32 -24.62
C LEU A 71 -9.31 5.82 -24.89
N THR A 72 -8.77 5.05 -23.94
CA THR A 72 -8.63 3.60 -24.02
C THR A 72 -9.78 2.86 -23.33
N GLY A 73 -10.80 3.59 -22.85
CA GLY A 73 -11.96 3.04 -22.15
C GLY A 73 -11.73 2.80 -20.65
N VAL A 74 -10.59 3.21 -20.09
CA VAL A 74 -10.29 3.10 -18.67
C VAL A 74 -10.76 4.36 -17.94
N ARG A 75 -11.67 4.19 -16.97
CA ARG A 75 -12.25 5.29 -16.16
C ARG A 75 -12.18 4.94 -14.69
N GLU A 76 -10.97 4.97 -14.16
CA GLU A 76 -10.67 4.68 -12.77
C GLU A 76 -10.26 5.95 -12.04
N SER A 77 -10.34 5.93 -10.71
CA SER A 77 -9.87 7.03 -9.89
C SER A 77 -8.34 7.14 -9.95
N ILE A 78 -7.83 8.37 -9.95
CA ILE A 78 -6.40 8.66 -10.04
C ILE A 78 -5.98 9.49 -8.84
N VAL A 79 -4.91 9.05 -8.18
CA VAL A 79 -4.36 9.68 -6.98
C VAL A 79 -2.98 10.25 -7.25
N ARG A 80 -2.71 11.46 -6.76
CA ARG A 80 -1.40 12.07 -6.81
C ARG A 80 -0.53 11.61 -5.63
N LEU A 81 0.53 10.85 -5.92
CA LEU A 81 1.50 10.31 -4.96
C LEU A 81 2.90 10.90 -5.22
N LYS A 82 3.10 12.20 -4.97
CA LYS A 82 4.31 12.95 -5.41
C LYS A 82 5.62 12.15 -5.15
N PRO A 83 6.48 11.97 -6.16
CA PRO A 83 6.42 12.55 -7.51
C PRO A 83 5.53 11.80 -8.52
N TRP A 84 4.95 10.67 -8.12
CA TRP A 84 4.16 9.75 -8.95
C TRP A 84 2.68 10.10 -8.99
N THR A 85 1.99 9.52 -9.95
CA THR A 85 0.54 9.48 -10.01
C THR A 85 0.14 8.02 -10.17
N ALA A 86 -0.94 7.59 -9.54
CA ALA A 86 -1.36 6.21 -9.59
C ALA A 86 -2.82 6.11 -10.01
N VAL A 87 -3.13 5.11 -10.84
CA VAL A 87 -4.50 4.66 -11.03
C VAL A 87 -4.85 3.74 -9.88
N TRP A 88 -5.92 4.04 -9.16
CA TRP A 88 -6.41 3.22 -8.05
C TRP A 88 -7.57 2.36 -8.51
N LEU A 89 -7.52 1.07 -8.20
CA LEU A 89 -8.57 0.12 -8.53
C LEU A 89 -8.92 -0.71 -7.30
N ARG A 90 -10.21 -0.86 -7.02
CA ARG A 90 -10.69 -1.92 -6.15
C ARG A 90 -10.92 -3.16 -7.00
N VAL A 91 -10.33 -4.28 -6.59
CA VAL A 91 -10.37 -5.52 -7.36
C VAL A 91 -11.14 -6.54 -6.56
N GLU A 92 -12.26 -7.00 -7.10
CA GLU A 92 -12.94 -8.17 -6.56
C GLU A 92 -12.24 -9.41 -7.12
N THR A 93 -11.42 -10.06 -6.30
CA THR A 93 -10.86 -11.38 -6.63
C THR A 93 -11.55 -12.43 -5.79
N THR A 94 -12.24 -13.37 -6.44
CA THR A 94 -12.65 -14.64 -5.83
C THR A 94 -11.65 -15.70 -6.31
N PRO A 95 -10.50 -15.87 -5.64
CA PRO A 95 -9.54 -16.88 -6.04
C PRO A 95 -10.17 -18.27 -5.91
N THR A 96 -9.86 -19.15 -6.84
CA THR A 96 -10.20 -20.57 -6.76
C THR A 96 -9.21 -21.31 -5.86
N ASP A 97 -9.63 -22.45 -5.30
CA ASP A 97 -8.77 -23.28 -4.43
C ASP A 97 -7.45 -23.69 -5.11
N GLU A 98 -7.48 -23.90 -6.43
CA GLU A 98 -6.29 -24.24 -7.24
C GLU A 98 -5.32 -23.06 -7.33
N GLU A 99 -5.81 -21.85 -7.54
CA GLU A 99 -5.00 -20.63 -7.55
C GLU A 99 -4.45 -20.28 -6.16
N GLU A 100 -5.18 -20.61 -5.09
CA GLU A 100 -4.67 -20.47 -3.73
C GLU A 100 -3.54 -21.47 -3.46
N LEU A 101 -3.71 -22.74 -3.86
CA LEU A 101 -2.66 -23.75 -3.73
C LEU A 101 -1.42 -23.38 -4.56
N ASP A 102 -1.59 -22.96 -5.81
CA ASP A 102 -0.46 -22.58 -6.67
C ASP A 102 0.28 -21.36 -6.12
N ALA A 103 -0.44 -20.38 -5.59
CA ALA A 103 0.17 -19.23 -4.93
C ALA A 103 0.96 -19.63 -3.68
N LEU A 104 0.50 -20.64 -2.92
CA LEU A 104 1.24 -21.18 -1.78
C LEU A 104 2.51 -21.92 -2.21
N LEU A 105 2.49 -22.62 -3.35
CA LEU A 105 3.63 -23.39 -3.86
C LEU A 105 4.68 -22.51 -4.55
N THR A 106 4.25 -21.54 -5.34
CA THR A 106 5.12 -20.69 -6.15
C THR A 106 5.47 -19.37 -5.47
N GLY A 107 4.71 -18.97 -4.45
CA GLY A 107 4.81 -17.65 -3.82
C GLY A 107 4.37 -16.50 -4.73
N GLN A 108 3.83 -16.79 -5.91
CA GLN A 108 3.39 -15.82 -6.91
C GLN A 108 1.89 -15.96 -7.13
N ARG A 109 1.19 -14.83 -7.25
CA ARG A 109 -0.19 -14.80 -7.76
C ARG A 109 -0.14 -13.96 -9.03
N PRO A 110 -0.75 -14.42 -10.14
CA PRO A 110 -0.83 -13.61 -11.35
C PRO A 110 -1.53 -12.29 -11.07
N MET A 111 -1.15 -11.26 -11.84
CA MET A 111 -1.80 -9.96 -11.77
C MET A 111 -3.25 -10.11 -12.27
N PRO A 112 -4.28 -9.63 -11.56
CA PRO A 112 -5.66 -9.73 -12.02
C PRO A 112 -5.87 -9.01 -13.36
N ASP A 113 -6.69 -9.57 -14.25
CA ASP A 113 -6.91 -9.05 -15.62
C ASP A 113 -7.29 -7.58 -15.67
N ALA A 114 -8.08 -7.10 -14.70
CA ALA A 114 -8.46 -5.70 -14.61
C ALA A 114 -7.24 -4.78 -14.38
N VAL A 115 -6.32 -5.21 -13.51
CA VAL A 115 -5.09 -4.49 -13.19
C VAL A 115 -4.10 -4.59 -14.34
N ASP A 116 -3.95 -5.79 -14.93
CA ASP A 116 -3.09 -6.03 -16.09
C ASP A 116 -3.48 -5.11 -17.27
N ARG A 117 -4.76 -5.05 -17.61
CA ARG A 117 -5.28 -4.17 -18.67
C ARG A 117 -4.92 -2.71 -18.44
N VAL A 118 -5.08 -2.20 -17.22
CA VAL A 118 -4.73 -0.81 -16.88
C VAL A 118 -3.22 -0.60 -16.90
N ALA A 119 -2.43 -1.53 -16.37
CA ALA A 119 -0.98 -1.45 -16.37
C ALA A 119 -0.41 -1.40 -17.80
N ARG A 120 -0.94 -2.23 -18.70
CA ARG A 120 -0.60 -2.19 -20.14
C ARG A 120 -0.96 -0.84 -20.75
N ALA A 121 -2.17 -0.34 -20.51
CA ALA A 121 -2.60 0.98 -21.01
C ALA A 121 -1.68 2.11 -20.53
N VAL A 122 -1.38 2.18 -19.23
CA VAL A 122 -0.48 3.19 -18.66
C VAL A 122 0.94 3.05 -19.21
N SER A 123 1.45 1.82 -19.33
CA SER A 123 2.80 1.58 -19.85
C SER A 123 2.96 2.03 -21.32
N ASN A 124 1.89 2.00 -22.11
CA ASN A 124 1.89 2.51 -23.49
C ASN A 124 1.84 4.04 -23.58
N LEU A 125 1.44 4.74 -22.51
CA LEU A 125 1.45 6.20 -22.45
C LEU A 125 2.82 6.78 -22.10
N SER A 126 3.79 5.94 -21.69
CA SER A 126 5.10 6.38 -21.22
C SER A 126 6.23 5.47 -21.71
N LYS A 127 7.31 6.07 -22.20
CA LYS A 127 8.54 5.34 -22.55
C LYS A 127 9.20 4.63 -21.35
N TYR A 128 8.91 5.04 -20.12
CA TYR A 128 9.47 4.44 -18.91
C TYR A 128 8.66 3.22 -18.43
N GLY A 129 7.47 3.01 -19.02
CA GLY A 129 6.54 1.97 -18.61
C GLY A 129 5.66 2.38 -17.41
N ALA A 130 5.15 1.37 -16.72
CA ALA A 130 4.32 1.47 -15.53
C ALA A 130 4.73 0.40 -14.49
N VAL A 131 4.32 0.60 -13.24
CA VAL A 131 4.48 -0.42 -12.19
C VAL A 131 3.12 -0.67 -11.55
N ALA A 132 2.67 -1.93 -11.57
CA ALA A 132 1.44 -2.33 -10.93
C ALA A 132 1.74 -2.94 -9.56
N LEU A 133 1.19 -2.34 -8.51
CA LEU A 133 1.13 -2.86 -7.15
C LEU A 133 -0.24 -3.49 -6.94
N MET A 134 -0.28 -4.66 -6.31
CA MET A 134 -1.52 -5.34 -5.96
C MET A 134 -1.44 -5.84 -4.52
N SER A 135 -2.45 -5.49 -3.73
CA SER A 135 -2.61 -5.87 -2.32
C SER A 135 -3.81 -6.79 -2.20
N TRP A 136 -3.63 -7.95 -1.56
CA TRP A 136 -4.70 -8.86 -1.15
C TRP A 136 -4.63 -9.02 0.36
N LEU A 137 -5.66 -8.54 1.05
CA LEU A 137 -5.76 -8.54 2.50
C LEU A 137 -6.98 -9.35 2.93
N VAL A 138 -6.80 -10.10 4.01
CA VAL A 138 -7.81 -10.91 4.66
C VAL A 138 -7.70 -10.65 6.16
N GLU A 139 -8.83 -10.37 6.77
CA GLU A 139 -8.93 -10.25 8.22
C GLU A 139 -8.86 -11.65 8.85
N GLY A 140 -7.97 -11.81 9.82
CA GLY A 140 -7.83 -13.05 10.56
C GLY A 140 -8.98 -13.21 11.56
N ASP A 141 -9.55 -14.41 11.63
CA ASP A 141 -10.56 -14.82 12.61
C ASP A 141 -9.94 -15.47 13.87
N GLY A 142 -8.62 -15.33 14.05
CA GLY A 142 -7.81 -16.02 15.05
C GLY A 142 -7.71 -15.37 16.44
N VAL A 143 -6.85 -15.95 17.28
CA VAL A 143 -6.61 -15.55 18.68
C VAL A 143 -5.92 -14.19 18.81
N GLU A 144 -5.19 -13.76 17.77
CA GLU A 144 -4.68 -12.40 17.61
C GLU A 144 -5.46 -11.72 16.48
N PRO A 145 -6.36 -10.76 16.81
CA PRO A 145 -7.06 -10.00 15.79
C PRO A 145 -6.04 -9.21 14.95
N GLY A 146 -6.17 -9.27 13.63
CA GLY A 146 -5.24 -8.60 12.73
C GLY A 146 -5.56 -8.84 11.26
N VAL A 147 -4.99 -8.00 10.40
CA VAL A 147 -5.11 -8.15 8.95
C VAL A 147 -3.84 -8.76 8.41
N SER A 148 -4.01 -9.89 7.74
CA SER A 148 -2.93 -10.58 7.02
C SER A 148 -3.11 -10.39 5.53
N GLY A 149 -2.01 -10.43 4.78
CA GLY A 149 -2.11 -10.30 3.35
C GLY A 149 -0.79 -10.30 2.64
N ARG A 150 -0.87 -10.15 1.32
CA ARG A 150 0.29 -10.13 0.44
C ARG A 150 0.21 -8.92 -0.46
N ILE A 151 1.36 -8.29 -0.69
CA ILE A 151 1.51 -7.24 -1.70
C ILE A 151 2.52 -7.72 -2.73
N SER A 152 2.17 -7.64 -4.01
CA SER A 152 3.08 -7.90 -5.13
C SER A 152 3.25 -6.65 -5.99
N ALA A 153 4.40 -6.53 -6.65
CA ALA A 153 4.64 -5.49 -7.63
C ALA A 153 5.17 -6.10 -8.94
N GLN A 154 4.71 -5.56 -10.06
CA GLN A 154 5.07 -6.03 -11.40
C GLN A 154 5.36 -4.84 -12.32
N ARG A 155 6.49 -4.89 -13.03
CA ARG A 155 6.82 -3.88 -14.04
C ARG A 155 6.13 -4.19 -15.37
N TYR A 156 5.72 -3.13 -16.07
CA TYR A 156 5.18 -3.19 -17.43
C TYR A 156 5.92 -2.21 -18.33
N VAL A 157 6.29 -2.63 -19.53
CA VAL A 157 6.96 -1.79 -20.55
C VAL A 157 6.36 -2.07 -21.91
N SER A 158 6.01 -1.02 -22.65
CA SER A 158 5.45 -1.12 -24.01
C SER A 158 4.25 -2.07 -24.09
N GLY A 159 3.43 -2.10 -23.04
CA GLY A 159 2.24 -2.94 -22.99
C GLY A 159 2.49 -4.38 -22.57
N GLU A 160 3.71 -4.79 -22.18
CA GLU A 160 4.02 -6.15 -21.75
C GLU A 160 4.51 -6.22 -20.29
N PRO A 161 4.13 -7.26 -19.52
CA PRO A 161 4.67 -7.50 -18.19
C PRO A 161 6.12 -7.99 -18.29
N GLU A 162 6.98 -7.48 -17.41
CA GLU A 162 8.39 -7.86 -17.32
C GLU A 162 8.70 -8.56 -15.97
N GLU A 163 9.69 -8.06 -15.23
CA GLU A 163 10.16 -8.63 -13.97
C GLU A 163 9.27 -8.22 -12.78
N THR A 164 9.02 -9.18 -11.90
CA THR A 164 8.42 -8.96 -10.58
C THR A 164 9.36 -8.13 -9.72
N ILE A 165 8.84 -7.05 -9.12
CA ILE A 165 9.60 -6.19 -8.20
C ILE A 165 9.33 -6.63 -6.76
N PRO A 166 10.35 -6.75 -5.89
CA PRO A 166 10.12 -6.94 -4.46
C PRO A 166 9.31 -5.78 -3.88
N ALA A 167 8.05 -6.05 -3.51
CA ALA A 167 7.09 -5.01 -3.11
C ALA A 167 7.58 -4.20 -1.90
N GLY A 168 8.22 -4.85 -0.91
CA GLY A 168 8.77 -4.17 0.27
C GLY A 168 9.84 -3.13 -0.06
N LEU A 169 10.71 -3.41 -1.04
CA LEU A 169 11.71 -2.42 -1.49
C LEU A 169 11.07 -1.23 -2.19
N LEU A 170 10.04 -1.48 -2.99
CA LEU A 170 9.31 -0.41 -3.67
C LEU A 170 8.57 0.47 -2.66
N LEU A 171 7.84 -0.13 -1.72
CA LEU A 171 7.09 0.59 -0.69
C LEU A 171 8.00 1.43 0.20
N GLY A 172 9.18 0.92 0.59
CA GLY A 172 10.15 1.68 1.38
C GLY A 172 10.69 2.96 0.69
N ALA A 173 10.52 3.09 -0.63
CA ALA A 173 10.88 4.29 -1.39
C ALA A 173 9.68 5.16 -1.80
N MET A 174 8.45 4.72 -1.50
CA MET A 174 7.21 5.42 -1.86
C MET A 174 6.71 6.31 -0.72
N PRO A 175 5.89 7.33 -1.02
CA PRO A 175 5.19 8.07 0.02
C PRO A 175 4.27 7.16 0.84
N ALA A 176 4.12 7.42 2.15
CA ALA A 176 3.26 6.65 3.07
C ALA A 176 1.82 6.48 2.56
N ALA A 177 1.28 7.50 1.86
CA ALA A 177 -0.03 7.44 1.21
C ALA A 177 -0.22 6.23 0.26
N THR A 178 0.86 5.70 -0.31
CA THR A 178 0.83 4.51 -1.16
C THR A 178 0.43 3.27 -0.35
N GLU A 179 1.02 3.12 0.83
CA GLU A 179 0.71 2.02 1.74
C GLU A 179 -0.71 2.16 2.31
N ASP A 180 -1.08 3.37 2.74
CA ASP A 180 -2.43 3.63 3.27
C ASP A 180 -3.54 3.27 2.28
N LEU A 181 -3.35 3.59 0.99
CA LEU A 181 -4.27 3.21 -0.08
C LEU A 181 -4.33 1.69 -0.30
N LEU A 182 -3.19 1.00 -0.29
CA LEU A 182 -3.11 -0.46 -0.48
C LEU A 182 -3.68 -1.23 0.71
N LEU A 183 -3.60 -0.65 1.92
CA LEU A 183 -4.16 -1.18 3.15
C LEU A 183 -5.62 -0.78 3.37
N GLY A 184 -6.15 0.12 2.54
CA GLY A 184 -7.52 0.62 2.65
C GLY A 184 -7.77 1.55 3.83
N ARG A 185 -6.71 2.08 4.46
CA ARG A 185 -6.81 3.13 5.48
C ARG A 185 -7.32 4.45 4.89
N THR A 186 -7.03 4.67 3.62
CA THR A 186 -7.51 5.79 2.83
C THR A 186 -8.09 5.33 1.50
N THR A 187 -8.83 6.22 0.87
CA THR A 187 -9.40 6.08 -0.47
C THR A 187 -8.95 7.26 -1.34
N PRO A 188 -9.09 7.18 -2.67
CA PRO A 188 -8.79 8.31 -3.54
C PRO A 188 -9.49 9.62 -3.14
N ALA A 189 -10.67 9.54 -2.52
CA ALA A 189 -11.45 10.70 -2.09
C ALA A 189 -10.81 11.49 -0.95
N ASP A 190 -9.87 10.89 -0.21
CA ASP A 190 -9.19 11.55 0.92
C ASP A 190 -8.05 12.48 0.47
N TYR A 191 -7.73 12.48 -0.83
CA TYR A 191 -6.64 13.28 -1.41
C TYR A 191 -7.20 14.37 -2.32
N LYS A 192 -6.89 15.64 -2.00
CA LYS A 192 -7.41 16.83 -2.70
C LYS A 192 -7.09 16.87 -4.20
N ASP A 193 -5.91 16.36 -4.57
CA ASP A 193 -5.42 16.38 -5.95
C ASP A 193 -5.86 15.13 -6.74
N SER A 194 -6.77 14.32 -6.20
CA SER A 194 -7.31 13.14 -6.88
C SER A 194 -8.41 13.49 -7.88
N VAL A 195 -8.47 12.67 -8.92
CA VAL A 195 -9.52 12.68 -9.94
C VAL A 195 -10.36 11.42 -9.76
N ALA A 196 -11.67 11.57 -9.57
CA ALA A 196 -12.58 10.44 -9.47
C ALA A 196 -12.79 9.77 -10.85
N ALA A 197 -13.33 8.55 -10.84
CA ALA A 197 -13.63 7.78 -12.06
C ALA A 197 -14.46 8.56 -13.09
N ASP A 198 -15.39 9.41 -12.66
CA ASP A 198 -16.23 10.26 -13.52
C ASP A 198 -15.52 11.52 -14.06
N GLY A 199 -14.25 11.73 -13.69
CA GLY A 199 -13.43 12.87 -14.06
C GLY A 199 -13.60 14.08 -13.14
N SER A 200 -14.44 14.00 -12.09
CA SER A 200 -14.55 15.07 -11.11
C SER A 200 -13.28 15.16 -10.25
N CYS A 201 -12.80 16.38 -10.02
CA CYS A 201 -11.71 16.62 -9.08
C CYS A 201 -12.31 17.01 -7.72
N GLN A 202 -11.73 16.54 -6.62
CA GLN A 202 -12.09 17.03 -5.29
C GLN A 202 -11.53 18.45 -5.08
N GLY A 203 -12.23 19.44 -5.65
CA GLY A 203 -11.87 20.84 -5.51
C GLY A 203 -12.03 21.32 -4.07
N GLY A 204 -10.92 21.41 -3.34
CA GLY A 204 -10.82 22.24 -2.15
C GLY A 204 -10.89 23.72 -2.53
N GLY A 205 -12.06 24.35 -2.30
CA GLY A 205 -12.24 25.81 -2.34
C GLY A 205 -13.59 26.24 -1.73
N PRO A 206 -13.67 27.35 -0.98
CA PRO A 206 -14.80 27.70 -0.09
C PRO A 206 -16.13 28.10 -0.77
N PHE A 207 -16.31 27.79 -2.04
CA PHE A 207 -17.47 28.21 -2.85
C PHE A 207 -18.41 27.07 -3.29
N GLY A 208 -18.22 25.86 -2.77
CA GLY A 208 -19.05 24.68 -3.08
C GLY A 208 -20.55 24.78 -2.72
N TRP A 209 -20.98 25.84 -2.00
CA TRP A 209 -22.39 26.03 -1.64
C TRP A 209 -23.26 26.63 -2.77
N LEU A 210 -22.68 27.23 -3.81
CA LEU A 210 -23.44 27.91 -4.85
C LEU A 210 -24.02 27.00 -5.95
N ARG A 211 -23.74 25.69 -5.92
CA ARG A 211 -24.36 24.72 -6.85
C ARG A 211 -25.48 23.91 -6.19
N ARG A 212 -26.43 24.59 -5.55
CA ARG A 212 -27.74 24.01 -5.25
C ARG A 212 -28.84 25.07 -5.25
N LYS A 213 -29.14 25.62 -6.43
CA LYS A 213 -30.46 26.15 -6.83
C LYS A 213 -30.37 26.66 -8.27
N GLN A 214 -30.85 25.84 -9.21
CA GLN A 214 -31.61 26.24 -10.40
C GLN A 214 -31.75 25.05 -11.36
N SER A 215 -32.77 24.23 -11.13
CA SER A 215 -33.81 23.83 -12.09
C SER A 215 -34.67 22.76 -11.44
#